data_AF-A0A376FGB3-F1
#
_entry.id   AF-A0A376FGB3-F1
#
_cell.length_a   1.000
_cell.length_b   1.000
_cell.length_c   1.000
_cell.angle_alpha   90.00
_cell.angle_beta   90.00
_cell.angle_gamma   90.00
#
_symmetry.space_group_name_H-M   'P 1'
#
loop_
_entity.id
_entity.type
_entity.pdbx_description
1 polymer ?
#
loop_
_entity_poly.entity_id
_entity_poly.type
_entity_poly.pdbx_seq_one_letter_code
_entity_poly.pdbx_strand_id
1 'polypeptide(L)'
;MTEGALVTDGQAAALATVQQLDPIYVDVTQSSNDFMRLKQTSLQKGDTASSVELLMENGQPYPLKGTLQFSDVTVDESTGSITLRAIFPNPQHLLLPGMFVRARIDEGTQPDAILVPQQGVTRTPRGDATVLVVNDKNQVEPRTVVAPQAIGDRWLVTEGLKNGDRVIVSGLQKVRPGGNRRRHAGYHHNASRLRDDDMANFFIQRPVFAWVLAIILMIAGGLAILKLPVAQYPTIAPPAVAISATYPGADAQTVQDTVTQVIEQNMNGIDKLMYMSSTSDSAGNVTITLTFESGTDPDIAQVQVQNKLQLAMPLLPQEVQQQGIGVEKSSSSFLLVAGFVSDNKNLTQNDISDYVASNVKDAISRTSGVGDVQLFGAQYAMRIWLDSNAMNKYQLTPQDIINQLKTQNDQIAAGQLGGTPSIPGQQLNASIIAQTRLKSPEEFGRVTLKVNQDGSMVHLKDVARIELGGENYNMVTKINGQAATGLGIKLATGANALDTAAAIKSKLAQLQQFFPQGLKVVYPYDTTPFVKISIHEVVKTLFEAIILVFLVMYLFLQNLRATLIPTIAVPVVLLGTFAVLAGIRFLHQYSDDVRHGAGDRSAGR
;
A
#
# COMPACT_ATOMS: atom_id res chain seq x y z
N MET A 1 -30.91 -13.14 -3.07
CA MET A 1 -31.07 -14.54 -2.66
C MET A 1 -32.44 -15.01 -3.12
N THR A 2 -32.51 -16.12 -3.83
CA THR A 2 -33.77 -16.76 -4.23
C THR A 2 -34.30 -17.60 -3.07
N GLU A 3 -35.57 -17.45 -2.73
CA GLU A 3 -36.26 -18.34 -1.78
C GLU A 3 -36.34 -19.75 -2.39
N GLY A 4 -35.91 -20.77 -1.65
CA GLY A 4 -36.17 -22.19 -1.99
C GLY A 4 -34.97 -23.13 -2.16
N ALA A 5 -33.73 -22.72 -1.88
CA ALA A 5 -32.61 -23.65 -1.90
C ALA A 5 -32.59 -24.54 -0.63
N LEU A 6 -32.74 -25.86 -0.81
CA LEU A 6 -32.56 -26.87 0.24
C LEU A 6 -31.08 -26.94 0.66
N VAL A 7 -30.84 -26.78 1.96
CA VAL A 7 -29.51 -26.80 2.58
C VAL A 7 -29.12 -28.25 2.92
N THR A 8 -27.95 -28.69 2.48
CA THR A 8 -27.34 -29.97 2.88
C THR A 8 -26.12 -29.72 3.76
N ASP A 9 -25.97 -30.52 4.81
CA ASP A 9 -24.85 -30.44 5.76
C ASP A 9 -23.51 -30.70 5.03
N GLY A 10 -22.59 -29.72 5.08
CA GLY A 10 -21.26 -29.80 4.43
C GLY A 10 -20.94 -28.76 3.34
N GLN A 11 -21.76 -27.73 3.10
CA GLN A 11 -21.39 -26.64 2.18
C GLN A 11 -20.37 -25.67 2.79
N ALA A 12 -19.26 -25.43 2.06
CA ALA A 12 -18.12 -24.61 2.50
C ALA A 12 -18.28 -23.08 2.30
N ALA A 13 -19.43 -22.62 1.79
CA ALA A 13 -19.72 -21.19 1.70
C ALA A 13 -20.38 -20.72 3.01
N ALA A 14 -19.79 -19.73 3.67
CA ALA A 14 -20.44 -19.07 4.80
C ALA A 14 -21.68 -18.30 4.29
N LEU A 15 -22.85 -18.95 4.35
CA LEU A 15 -24.14 -18.38 3.92
C LEU A 15 -24.61 -17.25 4.85
N ALA A 16 -24.09 -17.22 6.08
CA ALA A 16 -24.19 -16.14 7.04
C ALA A 16 -23.01 -16.22 8.01
N THR A 17 -22.35 -15.09 8.29
CA THR A 17 -21.31 -15.02 9.32
C THR A 17 -21.96 -14.60 10.63
N VAL A 18 -22.11 -15.52 11.58
CA VAL A 18 -22.51 -15.19 12.95
C VAL A 18 -21.27 -14.71 13.69
N GLN A 19 -21.17 -13.41 13.93
CA GLN A 19 -20.09 -12.82 14.71
C GLN A 19 -20.53 -12.67 16.16
N GLN A 20 -19.83 -13.35 17.07
CA GLN A 20 -20.01 -13.15 18.49
C GLN A 20 -19.34 -11.83 18.89
N LEU A 21 -20.16 -10.87 19.35
CA LEU A 21 -19.69 -9.54 19.75
C LEU A 21 -19.42 -9.42 21.25
N ASP A 22 -19.84 -10.40 22.06
CA ASP A 22 -19.59 -10.47 23.50
C ASP A 22 -19.47 -11.93 23.99
N PRO A 23 -18.36 -12.34 24.64
CA PRO A 23 -17.10 -11.59 24.76
C PRO A 23 -16.38 -11.46 23.41
N ILE A 24 -15.49 -10.48 23.30
CA ILE A 24 -14.65 -10.27 22.12
C ILE A 24 -13.21 -10.73 22.40
N TYR A 25 -12.57 -11.30 21.38
CA TYR A 25 -11.16 -11.67 21.44
C TYR A 25 -10.28 -10.53 20.93
N VAL A 26 -9.18 -10.30 21.64
CA VAL A 26 -8.13 -9.36 21.25
C VAL A 26 -6.83 -10.13 21.15
N ASP A 27 -6.28 -10.20 19.94
CA ASP A 27 -5.01 -10.86 19.67
C ASP A 27 -3.87 -9.83 19.77
N VAL A 28 -2.88 -10.14 20.61
CA VAL A 28 -1.75 -9.26 20.94
C VAL A 28 -0.45 -9.99 20.62
N THR A 29 0.33 -9.46 19.68
CA THR A 29 1.64 -10.04 19.33
C THR A 29 2.74 -9.44 20.21
N GLN A 30 3.56 -10.30 20.82
CA GLN A 30 4.69 -9.95 21.69
C GLN A 30 5.94 -10.75 21.32
N SER A 31 7.12 -10.31 21.76
CA SER A 31 8.35 -11.09 21.56
C SER A 31 8.37 -12.36 22.42
N SER A 32 9.02 -13.42 21.95
CA SER A 32 9.19 -14.66 22.72
C SER A 32 9.91 -14.46 24.07
N ASN A 33 10.82 -13.50 24.16
CA ASN A 33 11.52 -13.16 25.40
C ASN A 33 10.61 -12.52 26.45
N ASP A 34 9.72 -11.61 26.02
CA ASP A 34 8.78 -10.92 26.90
C ASP A 34 7.70 -11.90 27.39
N PHE A 35 7.22 -12.78 26.51
CA PHE A 35 6.29 -13.84 26.88
C PHE A 35 6.86 -14.81 27.93
N MET A 36 8.12 -15.23 27.79
CA MET A 36 8.76 -16.12 28.75
C MET A 36 8.83 -15.51 30.16
N ARG A 37 9.06 -14.18 30.25
CA ARG A 37 9.03 -13.45 31.52
C ARG A 37 7.61 -13.35 32.08
N LEU A 38 6.64 -13.05 31.23
CA LEU A 38 5.23 -12.97 31.61
C LEU A 38 4.73 -14.30 32.19
N LYS A 39 5.15 -15.43 31.57
CA LYS A 39 4.91 -16.78 32.07
C LYS A 39 5.61 -17.03 33.42
N GLN A 40 6.87 -16.62 33.56
CA GLN A 40 7.64 -16.80 34.80
C GLN A 40 7.08 -16.00 35.98
N THR A 41 6.62 -14.76 35.76
CA THR A 41 5.95 -13.94 36.77
C THR A 41 4.56 -14.49 37.13
N SER A 42 3.80 -14.98 36.15
CA SER A 42 2.48 -15.58 36.39
C SER A 42 2.59 -16.87 37.20
N LEU A 43 3.63 -17.68 36.97
CA LEU A 43 3.95 -18.87 37.76
C LEU A 43 4.32 -18.55 39.21
N GLN A 44 4.95 -17.40 39.48
CA GLN A 44 5.30 -16.96 40.84
C GLN A 44 4.11 -16.38 41.62
N LYS A 45 3.15 -15.75 40.95
CA LYS A 45 1.94 -15.18 41.59
C LYS A 45 0.81 -16.20 41.82
N GLY A 46 0.93 -17.42 41.30
CA GLY A 46 -0.10 -18.46 41.42
C GLY A 46 -1.42 -18.12 40.72
N ASP A 47 -1.42 -17.07 39.89
CA ASP A 47 -2.60 -16.50 39.25
C ASP A 47 -2.49 -16.74 37.74
N THR A 48 -3.31 -17.67 37.23
CA THR A 48 -3.30 -18.09 35.82
C THR A 48 -3.96 -17.08 34.87
N ALA A 49 -4.48 -15.96 35.38
CA ALA A 49 -5.20 -14.96 34.61
C ALA A 49 -4.61 -13.56 34.81
N SER A 50 -3.58 -13.21 34.06
CA SER A 50 -3.09 -11.83 34.00
C SER A 50 -4.18 -10.91 33.45
N SER A 51 -4.58 -9.90 34.22
CA SER A 51 -5.57 -8.90 33.77
C SER A 51 -4.96 -8.01 32.70
N VAL A 52 -5.68 -7.83 31.59
CA VAL A 52 -5.28 -6.99 30.46
C VAL A 52 -6.16 -5.74 30.42
N GLU A 53 -5.55 -4.58 30.26
CA GLU A 53 -6.24 -3.31 30.02
C GLU A 53 -6.09 -2.92 28.55
N LEU A 54 -7.12 -2.31 27.96
CA LEU A 54 -7.04 -1.78 26.59
C LEU A 54 -7.10 -0.27 26.59
N LEU A 55 -6.35 0.33 25.67
CA LEU A 55 -6.58 1.67 25.17
C LEU A 55 -7.16 1.55 23.78
N MET A 56 -8.30 2.20 23.58
CA MET A 56 -8.92 2.35 22.27
C MET A 56 -8.10 3.31 21.39
N GLU A 57 -8.33 3.31 20.08
CA GLU A 57 -7.57 4.13 19.11
C GLU A 57 -7.60 5.63 19.40
N ASN A 58 -8.69 6.12 20.02
CA ASN A 58 -8.84 7.50 20.48
C ASN A 58 -8.05 7.83 21.77
N GLY A 59 -7.24 6.89 22.27
CA GLY A 59 -6.44 7.02 23.49
C GLY A 59 -7.22 6.88 24.80
N GLN A 60 -8.54 6.67 24.76
CA GLN A 60 -9.35 6.45 25.95
C GLN A 60 -9.22 4.98 26.44
N PRO A 61 -9.16 4.76 27.75
CA PRO A 61 -9.14 3.40 28.30
C PRO A 61 -10.49 2.72 28.11
N TYR A 62 -10.46 1.44 27.74
CA TYR A 62 -11.66 0.60 27.70
C TYR A 62 -12.11 0.28 29.15
N PRO A 63 -13.40 0.44 29.49
CA PRO A 63 -13.86 0.41 30.88
C PRO A 63 -13.79 -0.96 31.57
N LEU A 64 -13.74 -2.07 30.82
CA LEU A 64 -13.74 -3.42 31.38
C LEU A 64 -12.38 -4.09 31.16
N LYS A 65 -11.87 -4.77 32.19
CA LYS A 65 -10.62 -5.54 32.08
C LYS A 65 -10.87 -6.89 31.42
N GLY A 66 -9.91 -7.33 30.64
CA GLY A 66 -9.91 -8.64 29.99
C GLY A 66 -8.97 -9.61 30.69
N THR A 67 -9.09 -10.88 30.33
CA THR A 67 -8.26 -11.96 30.86
C THR A 67 -7.44 -12.58 29.75
N LEU A 68 -6.12 -12.71 29.96
CA LEU A 68 -5.25 -13.38 29.00
C LEU A 68 -5.51 -14.90 28.99
N GLN A 69 -5.64 -15.48 27.80
CA GLN A 69 -5.79 -16.91 27.59
C GLN A 69 -4.46 -17.49 27.10
N PHE A 70 -3.90 -18.42 27.88
CA PHE A 70 -2.60 -19.05 27.60
C PHE A 70 -2.70 -20.38 26.83
N SER A 71 -3.87 -20.75 26.32
CA SER A 71 -4.05 -21.98 25.54
C SER A 71 -3.62 -21.77 24.09
N ASP A 72 -2.78 -22.67 23.57
CA ASP A 72 -2.27 -22.74 22.19
C ASP A 72 -1.38 -21.56 21.77
N VAL A 73 -0.31 -21.35 22.53
CA VAL A 73 0.76 -20.42 22.19
C VAL A 73 1.73 -21.09 21.21
N THR A 74 1.58 -20.83 19.91
CA THR A 74 2.54 -21.24 18.88
C THR A 74 3.52 -20.10 18.59
N VAL A 75 4.82 -20.41 18.56
CA VAL A 75 5.87 -19.44 18.22
C VAL A 75 6.00 -19.37 16.70
N ASP A 76 5.98 -18.17 16.15
CA ASP A 76 6.34 -17.96 14.74
C ASP A 76 7.87 -18.03 14.60
N GLU A 77 8.37 -19.10 13.98
CA GLU A 77 9.82 -19.36 13.82
C GLU A 77 10.53 -18.34 12.93
N SER A 78 9.79 -17.57 12.11
CA SER A 78 10.37 -16.57 11.22
C SER A 78 10.61 -15.22 11.89
N THR A 79 9.75 -14.84 12.84
CA THR A 79 9.78 -13.53 13.53
C THR A 79 10.15 -13.63 15.00
N GLY A 80 10.19 -14.84 15.58
CA GLY A 80 10.41 -15.07 17.01
C GLY A 80 9.33 -14.46 17.90
N SER A 81 8.16 -14.15 17.32
CA SER A 81 7.04 -13.51 18.00
C SER A 81 5.97 -14.52 18.36
N ILE A 82 5.17 -14.15 19.36
CA ILE A 82 4.12 -14.96 19.94
C ILE A 82 2.83 -14.14 19.96
N THR A 83 1.75 -14.71 19.45
CA THR A 83 0.42 -14.09 19.52
C THR A 83 -0.32 -14.62 20.75
N LEU A 84 -0.71 -13.70 21.63
CA LEU A 84 -1.46 -13.96 22.85
C LEU A 84 -2.89 -13.51 22.67
N ARG A 85 -3.85 -14.36 23.03
CA ARG A 85 -5.27 -14.02 22.97
C ARG A 85 -5.77 -13.53 24.32
N ALA A 86 -6.42 -12.39 24.36
CA ALA A 86 -7.12 -11.87 25.53
C ALA A 86 -8.63 -11.89 25.29
N ILE A 87 -9.40 -12.28 26.31
CA ILE A 87 -10.87 -12.30 26.28
C ILE A 87 -11.38 -11.07 27.02
N PHE A 88 -12.20 -10.25 26.36
CA PHE A 88 -12.80 -9.06 26.93
C PHE A 88 -14.33 -9.14 26.92
N PRO A 89 -15.01 -8.92 28.06
CA PRO A 89 -16.44 -8.65 28.07
C PRO A 89 -16.74 -7.38 27.25
N ASN A 90 -17.73 -7.44 26.37
CA ASN A 90 -18.12 -6.35 25.47
C ASN A 90 -19.66 -6.17 25.39
N PRO A 91 -20.35 -6.00 26.54
CA PRO A 91 -21.82 -5.93 26.60
C PRO A 91 -22.40 -4.68 25.94
N GLN A 92 -21.57 -3.65 25.72
CA GLN A 92 -21.96 -2.38 25.11
C GLN A 92 -21.54 -2.30 23.62
N HIS A 93 -20.93 -3.36 23.09
CA HIS A 93 -20.45 -3.46 21.71
C HIS A 93 -19.53 -2.30 21.29
N LEU A 94 -18.75 -1.76 22.23
CA LEU A 94 -17.81 -0.67 21.97
C LEU A 94 -16.58 -1.14 21.22
N LEU A 95 -16.20 -2.42 21.40
CA LEU A 95 -15.16 -3.07 20.61
C LEU A 95 -15.80 -3.77 19.41
N LEU A 96 -15.35 -3.45 18.20
CA LEU A 96 -15.83 -4.08 16.96
C LEU A 96 -14.74 -4.96 16.34
N PRO A 97 -15.12 -6.06 15.65
CA PRO A 97 -14.15 -6.88 14.92
C PRO A 97 -13.33 -6.06 13.92
N GLY A 98 -12.01 -6.25 13.93
CA GLY A 98 -11.07 -5.53 13.06
C GLY A 98 -10.57 -4.18 13.59
N MET A 99 -11.04 -3.71 14.75
CA MET A 99 -10.49 -2.52 15.40
C MET A 99 -9.08 -2.75 15.94
N PHE A 100 -8.20 -1.75 15.78
CA PHE A 100 -6.90 -1.74 16.43
C PHE A 100 -7.01 -1.18 17.85
N VAL A 101 -6.42 -1.90 18.81
CA VAL A 101 -6.35 -1.50 20.23
C VAL A 101 -4.93 -1.65 20.73
N ARG A 102 -4.56 -0.89 21.77
CA ARG A 102 -3.29 -1.10 22.48
C ARG A 102 -3.56 -1.79 23.80
N ALA A 103 -3.07 -3.02 23.93
CA ALA A 103 -3.11 -3.74 25.19
C ALA A 103 -1.99 -3.29 26.12
N ARG A 104 -2.32 -3.06 27.39
CA ARG A 104 -1.38 -2.96 28.50
C ARG A 104 -1.52 -4.22 29.34
N ILE A 105 -0.42 -4.93 29.49
CA ILE A 105 -0.34 -6.13 30.30
C ILE A 105 0.62 -5.83 31.45
N ASP A 106 0.18 -6.02 32.69
CA ASP A 106 1.02 -5.77 33.86
C ASP A 106 1.98 -6.95 34.08
N GLU A 107 3.27 -6.74 33.77
CA GLU A 107 4.32 -7.77 33.88
C GLU A 107 4.87 -7.99 35.30
N GLY A 108 4.29 -7.31 36.29
CA GLY A 108 4.67 -7.40 37.71
C GLY A 108 5.31 -6.12 38.27
N THR A 109 5.49 -6.08 39.58
CA THR A 109 6.11 -4.97 40.32
C THR A 109 7.42 -5.45 40.94
N GLN A 110 8.54 -4.83 40.58
CA GLN A 110 9.85 -5.10 41.19
C GLN A 110 10.16 -3.98 42.21
N PRO A 111 9.93 -4.20 43.53
CA PRO A 111 9.99 -3.12 44.52
C PRO A 111 11.39 -2.55 44.76
N ASP A 112 12.46 -3.30 44.44
CA ASP A 112 13.85 -2.93 44.75
C ASP A 112 14.67 -2.44 43.54
N ALA A 113 14.02 -2.12 42.42
CA ALA A 113 14.72 -1.68 41.21
C ALA A 113 14.88 -0.14 41.13
N ILE A 114 16.07 0.32 40.76
CA ILE A 114 16.43 1.74 40.65
C ILE A 114 16.54 2.14 39.18
N LEU A 115 15.88 3.22 38.76
CA LEU A 115 15.98 3.74 37.40
C LEU A 115 17.13 4.75 37.27
N VAL A 116 18.10 4.48 36.40
CA VAL A 116 19.27 5.33 36.15
C VAL A 116 19.26 5.84 34.70
N PRO A 117 19.39 7.15 34.43
CA PRO A 117 19.47 7.67 33.06
C PRO A 117 20.57 6.99 32.23
N GLN A 118 20.27 6.71 30.96
CA GLN A 118 21.17 5.95 30.08
C GLN A 118 22.59 6.53 29.98
N GLN A 119 22.70 7.86 30.06
CA GLN A 119 23.95 8.60 30.01
C GLN A 119 24.87 8.36 31.22
N GLY A 120 24.34 7.85 32.33
CA GLY A 120 25.08 7.58 33.58
C GLY A 120 25.65 6.15 33.69
N VAL A 121 25.31 5.26 32.77
CA VAL A 121 25.76 3.86 32.77
C VAL A 121 26.84 3.67 31.70
N THR A 122 28.03 3.24 32.11
CA THR A 122 29.11 2.83 31.21
C THR A 122 29.27 1.32 31.23
N ARG A 123 29.94 0.74 30.23
CA ARG A 123 30.23 -0.69 30.21
C ARG A 123 31.74 -0.92 30.26
N THR A 124 32.17 -1.90 31.03
CA THR A 124 33.58 -2.33 31.02
C THR A 124 33.92 -2.99 29.68
N PRO A 125 35.21 -3.17 29.33
CA PRO A 125 35.60 -3.92 28.14
C PRO A 125 35.10 -5.38 28.10
N ARG A 126 34.68 -5.92 29.26
CA ARG A 126 34.06 -7.25 29.38
C ARG A 126 32.52 -7.23 29.23
N GLY A 127 31.91 -6.05 29.09
CA GLY A 127 30.49 -5.87 28.85
C GLY A 127 29.64 -5.56 30.09
N ASP A 128 30.23 -5.61 31.30
CA ASP A 128 29.54 -5.38 32.57
C ASP A 128 29.14 -3.91 32.74
N ALA A 129 27.89 -3.66 33.14
CA ALA A 129 27.40 -2.31 33.41
C ALA A 129 28.03 -1.74 34.69
N THR A 130 28.48 -0.48 34.62
CA THR A 130 29.15 0.23 35.71
C THR A 130 28.60 1.65 35.79
N VAL A 131 28.41 2.16 37.00
CA VAL A 131 27.99 3.54 37.28
C VAL A 131 29.01 4.21 38.18
N LEU A 132 29.21 5.52 38.00
CA LEU A 132 30.06 6.30 38.90
C LEU A 132 29.22 6.85 40.06
N VAL A 133 29.53 6.41 41.28
CA VAL A 133 28.84 6.83 42.51
C VAL A 133 29.75 7.76 43.32
N VAL A 134 29.16 8.75 43.97
CA VAL A 134 29.85 9.63 44.92
C VAL A 134 29.61 9.11 46.34
N ASN A 135 30.66 8.60 46.99
CA ASN A 135 30.57 8.11 48.36
C ASN A 135 30.45 9.25 49.40
N ASP A 136 30.23 8.91 50.66
CA ASP A 136 30.03 9.87 51.77
C ASP A 136 31.25 10.76 52.03
N LYS A 137 32.42 10.36 51.55
CA LYS A 137 33.67 11.16 51.58
C LYS A 137 33.81 12.09 50.37
N ASN A 138 32.75 12.23 49.56
CA ASN A 138 32.68 13.07 48.37
C ASN A 138 33.68 12.69 47.27
N GLN A 139 34.08 11.41 47.24
CA GLN A 139 34.99 10.83 46.24
C GLN A 139 34.20 10.00 45.24
N VAL A 140 34.68 9.96 43.99
CA VAL A 140 34.05 9.19 42.90
C VAL A 140 34.66 7.79 42.83
N GLU A 141 33.80 6.79 42.93
CA GLU A 141 34.15 5.37 42.78
C GLU A 141 33.28 4.71 41.69
N PRO A 142 33.86 3.88 40.81
CA PRO A 142 33.09 3.05 39.89
C PRO A 142 32.46 1.88 40.65
N ARG A 143 31.17 1.65 40.43
CA ARG A 143 30.43 0.53 41.01
C ARG A 143 29.79 -0.29 39.90
N THR A 144 30.06 -1.59 39.89
CA THR A 144 29.43 -2.52 38.96
C THR A 144 27.97 -2.72 39.34
N VAL A 145 27.09 -2.68 38.35
CA VAL A 145 25.65 -2.80 38.53
C VAL A 145 25.07 -3.83 37.57
N VAL A 146 23.95 -4.45 37.96
CA VAL A 146 23.18 -5.32 37.08
C VAL A 146 22.04 -4.51 36.48
N ALA A 147 22.13 -4.26 35.17
CA ALA A 147 21.17 -3.44 34.42
C ALA A 147 20.56 -4.28 33.28
N PRO A 148 19.56 -5.13 33.57
CA PRO A 148 19.05 -6.12 32.62
C PRO A 148 18.28 -5.52 31.43
N GLN A 149 17.73 -4.31 31.56
CA GLN A 149 16.94 -3.68 30.49
C GLN A 149 16.82 -2.16 30.63
N ALA A 150 16.50 -1.48 29.53
CA ALA A 150 16.13 -0.06 29.52
C ALA A 150 14.61 0.10 29.43
N ILE A 151 14.07 1.06 30.19
CA ILE A 151 12.66 1.46 30.18
C ILE A 151 12.63 2.94 29.80
N GLY A 152 12.22 3.23 28.56
CA GLY A 152 12.32 4.57 27.99
C GLY A 152 13.78 5.03 27.86
N ASP A 153 14.13 6.16 28.48
CA ASP A 153 15.47 6.76 28.47
C ASP A 153 16.34 6.37 29.69
N ARG A 154 15.89 5.40 30.50
CA ARG A 154 16.53 4.98 31.76
C ARG A 154 16.80 3.48 31.79
N TRP A 155 17.93 3.06 32.33
CA TRP A 155 18.19 1.66 32.67
C TRP A 155 17.49 1.29 33.97
N LEU A 156 16.84 0.13 33.97
CA LEU A 156 16.41 -0.56 35.18
C LEU A 156 17.63 -1.24 35.80
N VAL A 157 18.06 -0.78 36.97
CA VAL A 157 19.16 -1.38 37.73
C VAL A 157 18.58 -2.20 38.88
N THR A 158 18.84 -3.50 38.87
CA THR A 158 18.30 -4.45 39.86
C THR A 158 19.26 -4.74 41.00
N GLU A 159 20.58 -4.57 40.77
CA GLU A 159 21.60 -4.80 41.79
C GLU A 159 22.76 -3.80 41.66
N GLY A 160 23.45 -3.55 42.79
CA GLY A 160 24.67 -2.73 42.84
C GLY A 160 24.43 -1.25 43.19
N LEU A 161 23.18 -0.81 43.37
CA LEU A 161 22.84 0.53 43.86
C LEU A 161 21.91 0.44 45.07
N LYS A 162 22.08 1.34 46.03
CA LYS A 162 21.21 1.48 47.20
C LYS A 162 20.45 2.80 47.13
N ASN A 163 19.27 2.82 47.76
CA ASN A 163 18.47 4.03 47.86
C ASN A 163 19.29 5.13 48.60
N GLY A 164 19.44 6.31 47.97
CA GLY A 164 20.28 7.41 48.46
C GLY A 164 21.65 7.56 47.80
N ASP A 165 22.10 6.59 46.98
CA ASP A 165 23.37 6.71 46.24
C ASP A 165 23.32 7.87 45.22
N ARG A 166 24.37 8.70 45.20
CA ARG A 166 24.49 9.82 44.25
C ARG A 166 25.26 9.40 43.00
N VAL A 167 24.52 9.12 41.92
CA VAL A 167 25.07 8.69 40.63
C VAL A 167 25.39 9.89 39.73
N ILE A 168 26.53 9.85 39.04
CA ILE A 168 26.92 10.87 38.06
C ILE A 168 26.31 10.53 36.70
N VAL A 169 25.40 11.39 36.20
CA VAL A 169 24.64 11.17 34.96
C VAL A 169 25.11 12.02 33.77
N SER A 170 26.04 12.97 34.00
CA SER A 170 26.58 13.84 32.95
C SER A 170 28.02 14.27 33.26
N GLY A 171 28.81 14.58 32.23
CA GLY A 171 30.20 15.02 32.40
C GLY A 171 31.21 13.91 32.73
N LEU A 172 30.89 12.64 32.47
CA LEU A 172 31.73 11.46 32.77
C LEU A 172 33.17 11.57 32.21
N GLN A 173 33.37 12.29 31.11
CA GLN A 173 34.69 12.51 30.49
C GLN A 173 35.62 13.42 31.32
N LYS A 174 35.09 14.18 32.28
CA LYS A 174 35.84 15.13 33.12
C LYS A 174 36.14 14.58 34.52
N VAL A 175 35.73 13.35 34.81
CA VAL A 175 35.80 12.75 36.16
C VAL A 175 36.84 11.63 36.17
N ARG A 176 37.84 11.71 37.05
CA ARG A 176 38.85 10.67 37.27
C ARG A 176 38.54 9.92 38.59
N PRO A 177 38.62 8.57 38.62
CA PRO A 177 38.45 7.80 39.86
C PRO A 177 39.40 8.31 40.95
N GLY A 178 38.87 8.63 42.14
CA GLY A 178 39.65 9.18 43.28
C GLY A 178 39.84 10.71 43.31
N GLY A 179 39.29 11.48 42.37
CA GLY A 179 39.39 12.94 42.37
C GLY A 179 38.31 13.65 43.21
N ASN A 180 38.70 14.51 44.16
CA ASN A 180 37.77 15.35 44.93
C ASN A 180 37.08 16.39 44.04
N ARG A 181 35.77 16.63 44.27
CA ARG A 181 35.02 17.76 43.67
C ARG A 181 35.64 19.09 44.11
N ARG A 182 36.47 19.70 43.26
CA ARG A 182 36.75 21.14 43.35
C ARG A 182 35.59 21.89 42.69
N ARG A 183 34.88 22.72 43.47
CA ARG A 183 34.00 23.76 42.93
C ARG A 183 34.86 24.66 42.04
N HIS A 184 34.54 24.74 40.75
CA HIS A 184 35.19 25.67 39.84
C HIS A 184 34.85 27.10 40.23
N ALA A 185 35.79 27.77 40.89
CA ALA A 185 35.93 29.21 40.82
C ALA A 185 36.51 29.58 39.44
N GLY A 186 36.02 30.69 38.91
CA GLY A 186 36.42 31.42 37.69
C GLY A 186 37.48 30.82 36.79
N TYR A 187 37.07 30.46 35.57
CA TYR A 187 37.95 30.48 34.41
C TYR A 187 37.40 31.47 33.39
N HIS A 188 38.13 32.59 33.25
CA HIS A 188 38.00 33.50 32.12
C HIS A 188 38.17 32.71 30.81
N HIS A 189 37.13 32.69 29.98
CA HIS A 189 37.24 32.36 28.56
C HIS A 189 37.14 33.66 27.77
N ASN A 190 38.28 34.22 27.42
CA ASN A 190 38.42 35.27 26.42
C ASN A 190 39.32 34.73 25.31
N ALA A 191 38.79 33.88 24.44
CA ALA A 191 39.44 33.49 23.18
C ALA A 191 38.47 32.74 22.22
N SER A 192 37.26 33.24 22.04
CA SER A 192 36.40 32.84 20.90
C SER A 192 35.23 33.82 20.65
N ARG A 193 35.30 35.08 21.12
CA ARG A 193 34.26 36.09 20.85
C ARG A 193 34.45 36.86 19.54
N LEU A 194 35.66 36.87 18.99
CA LEU A 194 35.98 37.72 17.84
C LEU A 194 35.40 37.26 16.50
N ARG A 195 34.77 36.08 16.39
CA ARG A 195 34.26 35.57 15.09
C ARG A 195 32.74 35.70 14.94
N ASP A 196 31.99 35.58 16.04
CA ASP A 196 30.53 35.74 16.02
C ASP A 196 30.13 37.22 16.09
N ASP A 197 30.88 38.03 16.84
CA ASP A 197 30.68 39.48 16.91
C ASP A 197 30.95 40.15 15.54
N ASP A 198 31.89 39.62 14.73
CA ASP A 198 32.23 40.16 13.41
C ASP A 198 31.10 39.99 12.38
N MET A 199 30.40 38.85 12.38
CA MET A 199 29.29 38.58 11.45
C MET A 199 28.02 39.34 11.84
N ALA A 200 27.68 39.37 13.14
CA ALA A 200 26.53 40.14 13.62
C ALA A 200 26.75 41.65 13.38
N ASN A 201 27.93 42.18 13.72
CA ASN A 201 28.26 43.59 13.49
C ASN A 201 28.29 43.96 12.00
N PHE A 202 28.70 43.05 11.12
CA PHE A 202 28.65 43.25 9.66
C PHE A 202 27.22 43.51 9.15
N PHE A 203 26.24 42.70 9.58
CA PHE A 203 24.84 42.88 9.16
C PHE A 203 24.15 44.05 9.85
N ILE A 204 24.56 44.41 11.08
CA ILE A 204 24.10 45.63 11.76
C ILE A 204 24.52 46.88 10.98
N GLN A 205 25.76 46.92 10.48
CA GLN A 205 26.28 48.04 9.68
C GLN A 205 25.75 48.04 8.23
N ARG A 206 25.23 46.90 7.73
CA ARG A 206 24.71 46.73 6.37
C ARG A 206 23.28 46.17 6.34
N PRO A 207 22.28 46.90 6.83
CA PRO A 207 20.90 46.41 6.94
C PRO A 207 20.27 46.08 5.58
N VAL A 208 20.61 46.82 4.52
CA VAL A 208 20.13 46.54 3.16
C VAL A 208 20.62 45.18 2.66
N PHE A 209 21.86 44.81 2.97
CA PHE A 209 22.43 43.53 2.55
C PHE A 209 21.74 42.35 3.25
N ALA A 210 21.42 42.48 4.54
CA ALA A 210 20.63 41.48 5.27
C ALA A 210 19.24 41.28 4.64
N TRP A 211 18.56 42.37 4.30
CA TRP A 211 17.26 42.33 3.61
C TRP A 211 17.34 41.66 2.25
N VAL A 212 18.39 41.91 1.47
CA VAL A 212 18.59 41.28 0.16
C VAL A 212 18.67 39.75 0.30
N LEU A 213 19.47 39.24 1.25
CA LEU A 213 19.57 37.80 1.49
C LEU A 213 18.23 37.19 1.94
N ALA A 214 17.51 37.87 2.83
CA ALA A 214 16.19 37.43 3.29
C ALA A 214 15.18 37.37 2.12
N ILE A 215 15.16 38.37 1.25
CA ILE A 215 14.27 38.42 0.08
C ILE A 215 14.64 37.33 -0.92
N ILE A 216 15.92 37.11 -1.21
CA ILE A 216 16.37 36.01 -2.09
C ILE A 216 15.90 34.66 -1.55
N LEU A 217 16.05 34.44 -0.23
CA LEU A 217 15.60 33.21 0.42
C LEU A 217 14.08 33.05 0.36
N MET A 218 13.31 34.13 0.59
CA MET A 218 11.86 34.11 0.46
C MET A 218 11.39 33.85 -0.97
N ILE A 219 12.05 34.42 -1.99
CA ILE A 219 11.75 34.15 -3.40
C ILE A 219 12.04 32.68 -3.73
N ALA A 220 13.19 32.15 -3.31
CA ALA A 220 13.53 30.74 -3.50
C ALA A 220 12.51 29.81 -2.84
N GLY A 221 12.09 30.12 -1.61
CA GLY A 221 11.05 29.39 -0.90
C GLY A 221 9.67 29.49 -1.55
N GLY A 222 9.28 30.68 -2.02
CA GLY A 222 8.03 30.89 -2.73
C GLY A 222 7.96 30.11 -4.03
N LEU A 223 9.05 30.10 -4.81
CA LEU A 223 9.17 29.26 -6.01
C LEU A 223 9.15 27.76 -5.69
N ALA A 224 9.76 27.36 -4.58
CA ALA A 224 9.75 25.97 -4.11
C ALA A 224 8.32 25.49 -3.78
N ILE A 225 7.51 26.30 -3.09
CA ILE A 225 6.11 25.97 -2.76
C ILE A 225 5.30 25.66 -4.03
N LEU A 226 5.53 26.40 -5.12
CA LEU A 226 4.80 26.19 -6.38
C LEU A 226 5.20 24.91 -7.12
N LYS A 227 6.40 24.38 -6.88
CA LYS A 227 6.94 23.20 -7.57
C LYS A 227 6.92 21.93 -6.73
N LEU A 228 6.81 22.04 -5.41
CA LEU A 228 6.84 20.89 -4.52
C LEU A 228 5.51 20.13 -4.61
N PRO A 229 5.53 18.81 -4.85
CA PRO A 229 4.32 18.02 -4.86
C PRO A 229 3.75 17.93 -3.44
N VAL A 230 2.43 18.01 -3.36
CA VAL A 230 1.69 17.96 -2.09
C VAL A 230 1.17 16.55 -1.85
N ALA A 231 1.47 15.99 -0.69
CA ALA A 231 1.01 14.68 -0.26
C ALA A 231 0.70 14.69 1.24
N GLN A 232 -0.20 13.82 1.70
CA GLN A 232 -0.53 13.69 3.12
C GLN A 232 0.64 13.08 3.91
N TYR A 233 1.26 12.05 3.35
CA TYR A 233 2.43 11.36 3.90
C TYR A 233 3.46 11.12 2.81
N PRO A 234 4.75 11.04 3.15
CA PRO A 234 5.72 10.44 2.25
C PRO A 234 5.37 8.98 1.99
N THR A 235 5.78 8.42 0.85
CA THR A 235 5.58 7.01 0.54
C THR A 235 6.41 6.15 1.48
N ILE A 236 5.77 5.63 2.53
CA ILE A 236 6.37 4.69 3.49
C ILE A 236 6.03 3.24 3.19
N ALA A 237 5.10 2.99 2.27
CA ALA A 237 4.69 1.64 1.91
C ALA A 237 5.84 0.91 1.19
N PRO A 238 6.15 -0.34 1.57
CA PRO A 238 7.11 -1.15 0.84
C PRO A 238 6.63 -1.39 -0.59
N PRO A 239 7.55 -1.44 -1.57
CA PRO A 239 7.18 -1.74 -2.95
C PRO A 239 6.71 -3.20 -3.06
N ALA A 240 5.72 -3.44 -3.92
CA ALA A 240 5.18 -4.77 -4.16
C ALA A 240 4.97 -5.01 -5.66
N VAL A 241 5.05 -6.28 -6.05
CA VAL A 241 4.74 -6.75 -7.41
C VAL A 241 3.65 -7.82 -7.28
N ALA A 242 2.56 -7.66 -8.03
CA ALA A 242 1.49 -8.64 -8.10
C ALA A 242 1.58 -9.43 -9.40
N ILE A 243 1.41 -10.74 -9.28
CA ILE A 243 1.22 -11.68 -10.38
C ILE A 243 -0.26 -12.08 -10.37
N SER A 244 -0.95 -11.89 -11.49
CA SER A 244 -2.37 -12.27 -11.64
C SER A 244 -2.55 -13.27 -12.77
N ALA A 245 -3.27 -14.36 -12.51
CA ALA A 245 -3.62 -15.36 -13.50
C ALA A 245 -5.05 -15.85 -13.28
N THR A 246 -5.65 -16.43 -14.31
CA THR A 246 -6.99 -17.03 -14.23
C THR A 246 -6.96 -18.43 -14.85
N TYR A 247 -7.53 -19.41 -14.14
CA TYR A 247 -7.79 -20.75 -14.64
C TYR A 247 -9.31 -21.01 -14.66
N PRO A 248 -9.99 -20.66 -15.76
CA PRO A 248 -11.44 -20.74 -15.83
C PRO A 248 -11.97 -22.17 -15.60
N GLY A 249 -12.89 -22.32 -14.66
CA GLY A 249 -13.56 -23.59 -14.38
C GLY A 249 -12.86 -24.51 -13.38
N ALA A 250 -11.68 -24.13 -12.87
CA ALA A 250 -11.00 -24.84 -11.80
C ALA A 250 -11.47 -24.37 -10.42
N ASP A 251 -11.51 -25.28 -9.44
CA ASP A 251 -11.77 -24.94 -8.04
C ASP A 251 -10.52 -24.39 -7.35
N ALA A 252 -10.69 -23.77 -6.18
CA ALA A 252 -9.60 -23.08 -5.48
C ALA A 252 -8.41 -24.01 -5.18
N GLN A 253 -8.68 -25.28 -4.84
CA GLN A 253 -7.62 -26.26 -4.54
C GLN A 253 -6.83 -26.63 -5.79
N THR A 254 -7.51 -26.93 -6.90
CA THR A 254 -6.86 -27.23 -8.19
C THR A 254 -6.01 -26.06 -8.65
N VAL A 255 -6.53 -24.84 -8.53
CA VAL A 255 -5.81 -23.60 -8.87
C VAL A 255 -4.57 -23.44 -7.99
N GLN A 256 -4.70 -23.66 -6.68
CA GLN A 256 -3.59 -23.56 -5.74
C GLN A 256 -2.46 -24.54 -6.11
N ASP A 257 -2.79 -25.81 -6.35
CA ASP A 257 -1.81 -26.86 -6.58
C ASP A 257 -1.16 -26.81 -7.97
N THR A 258 -1.91 -26.38 -8.99
CA THR A 258 -1.43 -26.40 -10.40
C THR A 258 -0.88 -25.07 -10.89
N VAL A 259 -1.24 -23.95 -10.27
CA VAL A 259 -0.82 -22.61 -10.70
C VAL A 259 -0.07 -21.89 -9.58
N THR A 260 -0.72 -21.68 -8.44
CA THR A 260 -0.18 -20.82 -7.37
C THR A 260 1.13 -21.36 -6.82
N GLN A 261 1.15 -22.61 -6.36
CA GLN A 261 2.36 -23.23 -5.81
C GLN A 261 3.50 -23.31 -6.82
N VAL A 262 3.19 -23.58 -8.10
CA VAL A 262 4.20 -23.67 -9.17
C VAL A 262 4.89 -22.32 -9.37
N ILE A 263 4.13 -21.23 -9.37
CA ILE A 263 4.69 -19.88 -9.45
C ILE A 263 5.49 -19.58 -8.18
N GLU A 264 4.93 -19.80 -7.00
CA GLU A 264 5.57 -19.53 -5.70
C GLU A 264 6.92 -20.22 -5.54
N GLN A 265 7.00 -21.51 -5.85
CA GLN A 265 8.24 -22.29 -5.73
C GLN A 265 9.37 -21.73 -6.61
N ASN A 266 9.01 -21.13 -7.75
CA ASN A 266 9.95 -20.48 -8.66
C ASN A 266 10.31 -19.05 -8.25
N MET A 267 9.59 -18.42 -7.29
CA MET A 267 9.88 -17.06 -6.81
C MET A 267 11.03 -16.99 -5.79
N ASN A 268 11.66 -18.11 -5.46
CA ASN A 268 12.78 -18.15 -4.53
C ASN A 268 14.04 -17.46 -5.08
N GLY A 269 14.80 -16.80 -4.19
CA GLY A 269 16.05 -16.13 -4.53
C GLY A 269 15.87 -14.83 -5.33
N ILE A 270 14.74 -14.15 -5.13
CA ILE A 270 14.54 -12.77 -5.55
C ILE A 270 15.19 -11.84 -4.51
N ASP A 271 15.91 -10.81 -4.95
CA ASP A 271 16.63 -9.93 -4.05
C ASP A 271 15.65 -9.06 -3.24
N LYS A 272 15.96 -8.83 -1.96
CA LYS A 272 15.20 -7.94 -1.07
C LYS A 272 13.70 -8.28 -0.95
N LEU A 273 13.33 -9.53 -1.23
CA LEU A 273 11.99 -10.04 -0.98
C LEU A 273 11.79 -10.16 0.53
N MET A 274 10.81 -9.46 1.10
CA MET A 274 10.45 -9.58 2.52
C MET A 274 9.52 -10.78 2.74
N TYR A 275 8.44 -10.83 1.96
CA TYR A 275 7.44 -11.89 2.05
C TYR A 275 6.63 -11.99 0.75
N MET A 276 5.97 -13.12 0.60
CA MET A 276 5.04 -13.40 -0.48
C MET A 276 3.72 -13.86 0.14
N SER A 277 2.61 -13.39 -0.41
CA SER A 277 1.27 -13.84 -0.04
C SER A 277 0.48 -14.15 -1.30
N SER A 278 -0.29 -15.23 -1.30
CA SER A 278 -1.11 -15.62 -2.44
C SER A 278 -2.56 -15.84 -2.06
N THR A 279 -3.43 -15.77 -3.06
CA THR A 279 -4.85 -16.05 -2.93
C THR A 279 -5.30 -16.79 -4.17
N SER A 280 -6.03 -17.88 -3.98
CA SER A 280 -6.70 -18.66 -5.02
C SER A 280 -8.17 -18.75 -4.66
N ASP A 281 -9.05 -18.32 -5.56
CA ASP A 281 -10.49 -18.32 -5.33
C ASP A 281 -11.22 -19.40 -6.15
N SER A 282 -12.48 -19.67 -5.79
CA SER A 282 -13.32 -20.66 -6.48
C SER A 282 -13.79 -20.19 -7.86
N ALA A 283 -13.49 -18.96 -8.26
CA ALA A 283 -13.76 -18.45 -9.61
C ALA A 283 -12.55 -18.69 -10.55
N GLY A 284 -11.49 -19.33 -10.05
CA GLY A 284 -10.30 -19.64 -10.82
C GLY A 284 -9.24 -18.54 -10.83
N ASN A 285 -9.40 -17.46 -10.05
CA ASN A 285 -8.44 -16.37 -10.03
C ASN A 285 -7.30 -16.66 -9.07
N VAL A 286 -6.10 -16.25 -9.48
CA VAL A 286 -4.87 -16.30 -8.71
C VAL A 286 -4.34 -14.89 -8.58
N THR A 287 -3.99 -14.50 -7.36
CA THR A 287 -3.18 -13.30 -7.11
C THR A 287 -2.03 -13.66 -6.18
N ILE A 288 -0.80 -13.42 -6.61
CA ILE A 288 0.41 -13.59 -5.80
C ILE A 288 1.06 -12.23 -5.65
N THR A 289 1.17 -11.74 -4.42
CA THR A 289 1.80 -10.45 -4.10
C THR A 289 3.15 -10.70 -3.44
N LEU A 290 4.20 -10.23 -4.09
CA LEU A 290 5.57 -10.23 -3.58
C LEU A 290 5.88 -8.84 -3.01
N THR A 291 6.19 -8.76 -1.73
CA THR A 291 6.48 -7.50 -1.04
C THR A 291 7.96 -7.40 -0.73
N PHE A 292 8.56 -6.26 -1.05
CA PHE A 292 10.01 -6.04 -1.01
C PHE A 292 10.41 -5.03 0.07
N GLU A 293 11.67 -5.05 0.47
CA GLU A 293 12.20 -4.10 1.47
C GLU A 293 12.06 -2.65 0.98
N SER A 294 11.83 -1.71 1.91
CA SER A 294 11.79 -0.28 1.59
C SER A 294 13.09 0.19 0.94
N GLY A 295 12.97 0.98 -0.14
CA GLY A 295 14.11 1.43 -0.94
C GLY A 295 14.55 0.43 -2.03
N THR A 296 13.86 -0.69 -2.19
CA THR A 296 13.96 -1.53 -3.40
C THR A 296 13.38 -0.79 -4.60
N ASP A 297 14.07 -0.87 -5.72
CA ASP A 297 13.59 -0.33 -6.98
C ASP A 297 12.42 -1.18 -7.51
N PRO A 298 11.21 -0.62 -7.66
CA PRO A 298 10.04 -1.36 -8.13
C PRO A 298 10.19 -1.91 -9.56
N ASP A 299 10.96 -1.24 -10.42
CA ASP A 299 11.23 -1.70 -11.79
C ASP A 299 12.13 -2.94 -11.78
N ILE A 300 13.20 -2.90 -10.99
CA ILE A 300 14.10 -4.05 -10.83
C ILE A 300 13.36 -5.23 -10.18
N ALA A 301 12.55 -4.97 -9.13
CA ALA A 301 11.72 -5.98 -8.51
C ALA A 301 10.77 -6.65 -9.53
N GLN A 302 10.09 -5.84 -10.36
CA GLN A 302 9.20 -6.36 -11.41
C GLN A 302 9.96 -7.21 -12.44
N VAL A 303 11.13 -6.76 -12.89
CA VAL A 303 11.98 -7.53 -13.83
C VAL A 303 12.45 -8.84 -13.22
N GLN A 304 12.87 -8.84 -11.94
CA GLN A 304 13.28 -10.07 -11.25
C GLN A 304 12.11 -11.06 -11.14
N VAL A 305 10.93 -10.59 -10.76
CA VAL A 305 9.71 -11.42 -10.71
C VAL A 305 9.37 -11.97 -12.09
N GLN A 306 9.41 -11.14 -13.14
CA GLN A 306 9.11 -11.58 -14.50
C GLN A 306 10.11 -12.63 -15.00
N ASN A 307 11.40 -12.46 -14.72
CA ASN A 307 12.45 -13.43 -15.08
C ASN A 307 12.22 -14.77 -14.37
N LYS A 308 11.83 -14.76 -13.09
CA LYS A 308 11.49 -15.98 -12.35
C LYS A 308 10.19 -16.62 -12.86
N LEU A 309 9.18 -15.82 -13.21
CA LEU A 309 7.91 -16.30 -13.72
C LEU A 309 8.09 -17.03 -15.07
N GLN A 310 8.98 -16.54 -15.93
CA GLN A 310 9.29 -17.19 -17.21
C GLN A 310 9.82 -18.62 -17.05
N LEU A 311 10.49 -18.94 -15.93
CA LEU A 311 10.94 -20.31 -15.63
C LEU A 311 9.77 -21.22 -15.22
N ALA A 312 8.74 -20.66 -14.60
CA ALA A 312 7.53 -21.38 -14.19
C ALA A 312 6.55 -21.60 -15.36
N MET A 313 6.53 -20.69 -16.35
CA MET A 313 5.57 -20.70 -17.47
C MET A 313 5.35 -22.07 -18.12
N PRO A 314 6.39 -22.86 -18.48
CA PRO A 314 6.19 -24.16 -19.14
C PRO A 314 5.54 -25.23 -18.25
N LEU A 315 5.55 -25.04 -16.93
CA LEU A 315 4.99 -25.96 -15.94
C LEU A 315 3.50 -25.69 -15.67
N LEU A 316 2.98 -24.55 -16.13
CA LEU A 316 1.59 -24.16 -15.91
C LEU A 316 0.65 -24.82 -16.93
N PRO A 317 -0.63 -25.04 -16.59
CA PRO A 317 -1.64 -25.51 -17.54
C PRO A 317 -1.72 -24.63 -18.81
N GLN A 318 -1.99 -25.23 -19.96
CA GLN A 318 -2.02 -24.51 -21.25
C GLN A 318 -3.13 -23.46 -21.29
N GLU A 319 -4.24 -23.71 -20.61
CA GLU A 319 -5.37 -22.78 -20.52
C GLU A 319 -4.98 -21.47 -19.83
N VAL A 320 -4.16 -21.56 -18.78
CA VAL A 320 -3.63 -20.40 -18.04
C VAL A 320 -2.62 -19.64 -18.90
N GLN A 321 -1.72 -20.35 -19.59
CA GLN A 321 -0.76 -19.73 -20.50
C GLN A 321 -1.46 -18.97 -21.63
N GLN A 322 -2.55 -19.53 -22.18
CA GLN A 322 -3.34 -18.90 -23.25
C GLN A 322 -4.07 -17.64 -22.77
N GLN A 323 -4.54 -17.62 -21.52
CA GLN A 323 -5.15 -16.43 -20.93
C GLN A 323 -4.13 -15.31 -20.68
N GLY A 324 -2.86 -15.67 -20.53
CA GLY A 324 -1.78 -14.76 -20.18
C GLY A 324 -1.72 -14.52 -18.67
N ILE A 325 -0.52 -14.15 -18.21
CA ILE A 325 -0.24 -13.86 -16.80
C ILE A 325 0.18 -12.39 -16.69
N GLY A 326 -0.55 -11.63 -15.88
CA GLY A 326 -0.24 -10.23 -15.59
C GLY A 326 0.86 -10.14 -14.54
N VAL A 327 1.82 -9.22 -14.73
CA VAL A 327 2.85 -8.89 -13.74
C VAL A 327 2.92 -7.37 -13.63
N GLU A 328 2.44 -6.84 -12.52
CA GLU A 328 2.24 -5.41 -12.32
C GLU A 328 2.80 -4.94 -10.99
N LYS A 329 3.27 -3.69 -10.95
CA LYS A 329 3.62 -3.05 -9.68
C LYS A 329 2.33 -2.86 -8.88
N SER A 330 2.28 -3.46 -7.70
CA SER A 330 1.08 -3.49 -6.89
C SER A 330 1.02 -2.29 -5.94
N SER A 331 -0.14 -1.66 -5.91
CA SER A 331 -0.61 -0.84 -4.80
C SER A 331 -1.92 -1.45 -4.30
N SER A 332 -2.01 -1.71 -2.99
CA SER A 332 -3.18 -2.38 -2.41
C SER A 332 -4.42 -1.48 -2.32
N SER A 333 -4.27 -0.17 -2.53
CA SER A 333 -5.34 0.81 -2.30
C SER A 333 -5.73 1.56 -3.57
N PHE A 334 -7.03 1.67 -3.80
CA PHE A 334 -7.56 2.57 -4.83
C PHE A 334 -7.30 4.03 -4.46
N LEU A 335 -6.80 4.81 -5.42
CA LEU A 335 -6.77 6.27 -5.34
C LEU A 335 -8.19 6.82 -5.47
N LEU A 336 -8.89 6.36 -6.52
CA LEU A 336 -10.24 6.76 -6.86
C LEU A 336 -10.97 5.66 -7.62
N VAL A 337 -12.30 5.63 -7.52
CA VAL A 337 -13.17 4.81 -8.35
C VAL A 337 -14.02 5.76 -9.19
N ALA A 338 -13.86 5.68 -10.52
CA ALA A 338 -14.75 6.36 -11.46
C ALA A 338 -15.95 5.47 -11.72
N GLY A 339 -17.12 5.84 -11.20
CA GLY A 339 -18.38 5.17 -11.47
C GLY A 339 -19.02 5.71 -12.74
N PHE A 340 -19.68 4.85 -13.50
CA PHE A 340 -20.45 5.24 -14.68
C PHE A 340 -21.88 4.77 -14.51
N VAL A 341 -22.79 5.73 -14.55
CA VAL A 341 -24.23 5.53 -14.35
C VAL A 341 -24.97 6.09 -15.56
N SER A 342 -26.12 5.51 -15.88
CA SER A 342 -26.95 5.99 -16.97
C SER A 342 -28.36 6.33 -16.51
N ASP A 343 -28.85 7.50 -16.93
CA ASP A 343 -30.26 7.86 -16.79
C ASP A 343 -31.14 7.14 -17.83
N ASN A 344 -30.53 6.55 -18.86
CA ASN A 344 -31.20 5.79 -19.89
C ASN A 344 -31.46 4.35 -19.42
N LYS A 345 -32.74 4.03 -19.16
CA LYS A 345 -33.19 2.71 -18.70
C LYS A 345 -32.92 1.56 -19.68
N ASN A 346 -32.59 1.88 -20.94
CA ASN A 346 -32.25 0.89 -21.95
C ASN A 346 -30.79 0.42 -21.87
N LEU A 347 -29.93 1.11 -21.12
CA LEU A 347 -28.56 0.65 -20.89
C LEU A 347 -28.52 -0.27 -19.67
N THR A 348 -28.11 -1.50 -19.91
CA THR A 348 -27.82 -2.47 -18.86
C THR A 348 -26.44 -2.22 -18.26
N GLN A 349 -26.12 -2.89 -17.14
CA GLN A 349 -24.75 -2.87 -16.60
C GLN A 349 -23.73 -3.29 -17.67
N ASN A 350 -24.04 -4.32 -18.47
CA ASN A 350 -23.12 -4.84 -19.48
C ASN A 350 -22.85 -3.83 -20.61
N ASP A 351 -23.88 -3.09 -21.06
CA ASP A 351 -23.71 -2.01 -22.04
C ASP A 351 -22.74 -0.94 -21.53
N ILE A 352 -22.90 -0.57 -20.27
CA ILE A 352 -22.08 0.46 -19.63
C ILE A 352 -20.65 -0.07 -19.41
N SER A 353 -20.49 -1.30 -18.93
CA SER A 353 -19.19 -1.95 -18.71
C SER A 353 -18.42 -2.13 -20.02
N ASP A 354 -19.06 -2.55 -21.11
CA ASP A 354 -18.43 -2.71 -22.41
C ASP A 354 -17.93 -1.38 -22.99
N TYR A 355 -18.77 -0.33 -22.92
CA TYR A 355 -18.37 0.99 -23.37
C TYR A 355 -17.14 1.50 -22.59
N VAL A 356 -17.14 1.33 -21.26
CA VAL A 356 -16.01 1.72 -20.41
C VAL A 356 -14.77 0.90 -20.71
N ALA A 357 -14.89 -0.42 -20.89
CA ALA A 357 -13.77 -1.29 -21.24
C ALA A 357 -13.13 -0.88 -22.58
N SER A 358 -13.97 -0.62 -23.60
CA SER A 358 -13.52 -0.40 -24.97
C SER A 358 -13.06 1.04 -25.25
N ASN A 359 -13.64 2.05 -24.59
CA ASN A 359 -13.39 3.46 -24.93
C ASN A 359 -12.71 4.26 -23.81
N VAL A 360 -12.80 3.80 -22.56
CA VAL A 360 -12.35 4.58 -21.39
C VAL A 360 -11.13 3.94 -20.72
N LYS A 361 -11.16 2.63 -20.45
CA LYS A 361 -10.14 1.91 -19.68
C LYS A 361 -8.72 2.21 -20.19
N ASP A 362 -8.45 1.95 -21.46
CA ASP A 362 -7.10 2.14 -22.04
C ASP A 362 -6.63 3.59 -22.07
N ALA A 363 -7.56 4.54 -22.19
CA ALA A 363 -7.24 5.97 -22.13
C ALA A 363 -6.85 6.39 -20.70
N ILE A 364 -7.52 5.82 -19.70
CA ILE A 364 -7.24 6.09 -18.29
C ILE A 364 -5.99 5.35 -17.81
N SER A 365 -5.79 4.08 -18.19
CA SER A 365 -4.58 3.31 -17.87
C SER A 365 -3.29 3.98 -18.34
N ARG A 366 -3.34 4.78 -19.41
CA ARG A 366 -2.20 5.55 -19.94
C ARG A 366 -2.08 6.96 -19.37
N THR A 367 -2.96 7.36 -18.44
CA THR A 367 -2.90 8.67 -17.81
C THR A 367 -1.72 8.71 -16.83
N SER A 368 -0.95 9.81 -16.83
CA SER A 368 0.22 9.96 -15.97
C SER A 368 -0.12 9.71 -14.49
N GLY A 369 0.66 8.85 -13.85
CA GLY A 369 0.50 8.47 -12.44
C GLY A 369 -0.48 7.32 -12.17
N VAL A 370 -1.18 6.80 -13.19
CA VAL A 370 -2.00 5.60 -13.07
C VAL A 370 -1.11 4.36 -13.10
N GLY A 371 -1.30 3.46 -12.12
CA GLY A 371 -0.57 2.19 -12.03
C GLY A 371 -1.35 1.03 -12.60
N ASP A 372 -2.45 0.69 -11.93
CA ASP A 372 -3.38 -0.38 -12.31
C ASP A 372 -4.81 0.16 -12.37
N VAL A 373 -5.61 -0.44 -13.25
CA VAL A 373 -7.00 -0.09 -13.50
C VAL A 373 -7.86 -1.35 -13.52
N GLN A 374 -8.71 -1.47 -12.51
CA GLN A 374 -9.65 -2.58 -12.37
C GLN A 374 -11.05 -2.16 -12.85
N LEU A 375 -11.59 -2.90 -13.81
CA LEU A 375 -12.98 -2.74 -14.25
C LEU A 375 -13.89 -3.55 -13.33
N PHE A 376 -14.91 -2.90 -12.76
CA PHE A 376 -15.97 -3.51 -11.97
C PHE A 376 -17.15 -3.92 -12.85
N GLY A 377 -16.89 -4.87 -13.74
CA GLY A 377 -17.78 -5.37 -14.78
C GLY A 377 -16.99 -6.13 -15.83
N ALA A 378 -17.61 -6.42 -16.97
CA ALA A 378 -16.97 -7.14 -18.07
C ALA A 378 -17.25 -6.43 -19.40
N GLN A 379 -16.32 -6.57 -20.34
CA GLN A 379 -16.57 -6.21 -21.73
C GLN A 379 -17.52 -7.23 -22.38
N TYR A 380 -18.01 -6.91 -23.57
CA TYR A 380 -18.81 -7.86 -24.33
C TYR A 380 -18.02 -9.05 -24.84
N ALA A 381 -18.68 -10.19 -24.82
CA ALA A 381 -18.26 -11.42 -25.48
C ALA A 381 -19.45 -12.03 -26.22
N MET A 382 -19.16 -12.74 -27.31
CA MET A 382 -20.17 -13.56 -27.97
C MET A 382 -20.48 -14.77 -27.08
N ARG A 383 -21.69 -14.81 -26.52
CA ARG A 383 -22.13 -15.89 -25.64
C ARG A 383 -22.89 -16.92 -26.44
N ILE A 384 -22.42 -18.17 -26.38
CA ILE A 384 -23.03 -19.32 -27.05
C ILE A 384 -23.50 -20.29 -25.96
N TRP A 385 -24.80 -20.25 -25.66
CA TRP A 385 -25.43 -21.09 -24.64
C TRP A 385 -25.93 -22.38 -25.27
N LEU A 386 -25.19 -23.46 -25.07
CA LEU A 386 -25.48 -24.76 -25.66
C LEU A 386 -26.73 -25.41 -25.06
N ASP A 387 -27.62 -25.91 -25.92
CA ASP A 387 -28.79 -26.71 -25.52
C ASP A 387 -28.43 -28.20 -25.60
N SER A 388 -28.33 -28.85 -24.45
CA SER A 388 -27.97 -30.27 -24.36
C SER A 388 -28.97 -31.20 -25.07
N ASN A 389 -30.27 -30.88 -25.04
CA ASN A 389 -31.30 -31.70 -25.68
C ASN A 389 -31.23 -31.59 -27.20
N ALA A 390 -31.05 -30.36 -27.70
CA ALA A 390 -30.88 -30.12 -29.13
C ALA A 390 -29.59 -30.77 -29.66
N MET A 391 -28.47 -30.61 -28.96
CA MET A 391 -27.21 -31.28 -29.32
C MET A 391 -27.35 -32.80 -29.38
N ASN A 392 -28.04 -33.42 -28.41
CA ASN A 392 -28.27 -34.87 -28.40
C ASN A 392 -29.10 -35.33 -29.61
N LYS A 393 -30.15 -34.58 -29.99
CA LYS A 393 -30.96 -34.87 -31.19
C LYS A 393 -30.13 -34.92 -32.47
N TYR A 394 -29.13 -34.06 -32.62
CA TYR A 394 -28.26 -34.00 -33.79
C TYR A 394 -26.97 -34.81 -33.66
N GLN A 395 -26.78 -35.50 -32.52
CA GLN A 395 -25.57 -36.26 -32.16
C GLN A 395 -24.31 -35.39 -32.26
N LEU A 396 -24.39 -34.20 -31.67
CA LEU A 396 -23.29 -33.24 -31.59
C LEU A 396 -22.76 -33.17 -30.16
N THR A 397 -21.46 -33.00 -30.04
CA THR A 397 -20.77 -32.73 -28.77
C THR A 397 -20.31 -31.28 -28.70
N PRO A 398 -20.05 -30.73 -27.49
CA PRO A 398 -19.43 -29.41 -27.36
C PRO A 398 -18.12 -29.27 -28.13
N GLN A 399 -17.33 -30.36 -28.24
CA GLN A 399 -16.07 -30.35 -28.98
C GLN A 399 -16.27 -30.14 -30.48
N ASP A 400 -17.33 -30.71 -31.05
CA ASP A 400 -17.67 -30.49 -32.48
C ASP A 400 -17.96 -29.02 -32.75
N ILE A 401 -18.68 -28.36 -31.85
CA ILE A 401 -19.00 -26.93 -31.94
C ILE A 401 -17.73 -26.08 -31.82
N ILE A 402 -16.86 -26.37 -30.85
CA ILE A 402 -15.58 -25.66 -30.66
C ILE A 402 -14.72 -25.80 -31.93
N ASN A 403 -14.64 -27.00 -32.50
CA ASN A 403 -13.85 -27.24 -33.71
C ASN A 403 -14.41 -26.44 -34.90
N GLN A 404 -15.73 -26.44 -35.10
CA GLN A 404 -16.36 -25.69 -36.20
C GLN A 404 -16.22 -24.19 -36.05
N LEU A 405 -16.31 -23.67 -34.83
CA LEU A 405 -16.04 -22.26 -34.55
C LEU A 405 -14.58 -21.90 -34.86
N LYS A 406 -13.61 -22.73 -34.46
CA LYS A 406 -12.19 -22.50 -34.80
C LYS A 406 -11.92 -22.49 -36.30
N THR A 407 -12.62 -23.33 -37.07
CA THR A 407 -12.43 -23.40 -38.53
C THR A 407 -13.14 -22.27 -39.28
N GLN A 408 -14.36 -21.88 -38.87
CA GLN A 408 -15.18 -20.93 -39.63
C GLN A 408 -15.04 -19.48 -39.14
N ASN A 409 -14.65 -19.26 -37.89
CA ASN A 409 -14.35 -17.95 -37.32
C ASN A 409 -12.83 -17.69 -37.28
N ASP A 410 -12.18 -17.84 -38.44
CA ASP A 410 -10.74 -17.65 -38.61
C ASP A 410 -10.44 -16.43 -39.51
N GLN A 411 -9.26 -15.85 -39.33
CA GLN A 411 -8.76 -14.75 -40.16
C GLN A 411 -7.64 -15.26 -41.06
N ILE A 412 -7.97 -15.48 -42.34
CA ILE A 412 -7.03 -16.05 -43.31
C ILE A 412 -6.28 -14.94 -44.04
N ALA A 413 -4.95 -14.97 -43.99
CA ALA A 413 -4.08 -14.11 -44.79
C ALA A 413 -4.00 -14.62 -46.24
N ALA A 414 -4.93 -14.19 -47.09
CA ALA A 414 -5.02 -14.65 -48.49
C ALA A 414 -4.02 -14.00 -49.46
N GLY A 415 -3.16 -13.11 -48.97
CA GLY A 415 -2.12 -12.44 -49.76
C GLY A 415 -2.65 -11.27 -50.59
N GLN A 416 -2.02 -11.04 -51.74
CA GLN A 416 -2.33 -9.92 -52.62
C GLN A 416 -2.13 -10.30 -54.09
N LEU A 417 -3.00 -9.80 -54.96
CA LEU A 417 -2.85 -9.86 -56.41
C LEU A 417 -1.71 -8.95 -56.84
N GLY A 418 -0.81 -9.45 -57.69
CA GLY A 418 0.36 -8.69 -58.14
C GLY A 418 1.42 -8.47 -57.05
N GLY A 419 1.41 -9.27 -55.98
CA GLY A 419 2.47 -9.28 -54.99
C GLY A 419 3.81 -9.75 -55.56
N THR A 420 4.91 -9.31 -54.96
CA THR A 420 6.24 -9.72 -55.39
C THR A 420 6.55 -11.17 -55.00
N PRO A 421 7.24 -11.94 -55.86
CA PRO A 421 7.73 -11.56 -57.20
C PRO A 421 6.60 -11.54 -58.25
N SER A 422 6.49 -10.44 -59.00
CA SER A 422 5.48 -10.24 -60.05
C SER A 422 6.10 -10.31 -61.45
N ILE A 423 5.29 -10.63 -62.45
CA ILE A 423 5.70 -10.58 -63.86
C ILE A 423 6.06 -9.14 -64.31
N PRO A 424 7.02 -8.95 -65.23
CA PRO A 424 7.34 -7.63 -65.77
C PRO A 424 6.12 -6.97 -66.43
N GLY A 425 5.85 -5.71 -66.11
CA GLY A 425 4.71 -4.95 -66.62
C GLY A 425 3.42 -5.04 -65.78
N GLN A 426 3.42 -5.77 -64.66
CA GLN A 426 2.30 -5.83 -63.72
C GLN A 426 2.02 -4.44 -63.11
N GLN A 427 0.84 -3.86 -63.41
CA GLN A 427 0.40 -2.54 -62.90
C GLN A 427 -0.60 -2.63 -61.72
N LEU A 428 -1.30 -3.75 -61.59
CA LEU A 428 -2.29 -3.95 -60.53
C LEU A 428 -1.63 -4.61 -59.30
N ASN A 429 -1.74 -3.96 -58.15
CA ASN A 429 -1.45 -4.56 -56.84
C ASN A 429 -2.67 -4.34 -55.93
N ALA A 430 -3.28 -5.42 -55.45
CA ALA A 430 -4.49 -5.36 -54.63
C ALA A 430 -4.49 -6.46 -53.55
N SER A 431 -4.80 -6.09 -52.31
CA SER A 431 -4.93 -7.05 -51.21
C SER A 431 -6.16 -7.95 -51.40
N ILE A 432 -6.00 -9.25 -51.14
CA ILE A 432 -7.10 -10.21 -51.16
C ILE A 432 -7.70 -10.28 -49.77
N ILE A 433 -8.94 -9.79 -49.64
CA ILE A 433 -9.72 -9.93 -48.40
C ILE A 433 -10.52 -11.23 -48.51
N ALA A 434 -10.14 -12.25 -47.75
CA ALA A 434 -10.85 -13.53 -47.68
C ALA A 434 -11.79 -13.56 -46.47
N GLN A 435 -11.86 -14.69 -45.76
CA GLN A 435 -12.70 -14.87 -44.58
C GLN A 435 -12.24 -13.91 -43.47
N THR A 436 -13.20 -13.18 -42.92
CA THR A 436 -13.00 -12.33 -41.73
C THR A 436 -13.71 -12.95 -40.55
N ARG A 437 -13.24 -12.66 -39.34
CA ARG A 437 -13.89 -13.10 -38.10
C ARG A 437 -15.35 -12.65 -38.08
N LEU A 438 -16.21 -13.54 -37.61
CA LEU A 438 -17.63 -13.30 -37.39
C LEU A 438 -17.80 -12.23 -36.30
N LYS A 439 -18.80 -11.35 -36.46
CA LYS A 439 -19.01 -10.18 -35.60
C LYS A 439 -20.38 -10.14 -34.95
N SER A 440 -21.41 -10.72 -35.59
CA SER A 440 -22.80 -10.61 -35.13
C SER A 440 -23.36 -11.96 -34.66
N PRO A 441 -24.33 -11.97 -33.73
CA PRO A 441 -25.01 -13.21 -33.32
C PRO A 441 -25.61 -13.99 -34.50
N GLU A 442 -26.08 -13.30 -35.54
CA GLU A 442 -26.65 -13.90 -36.75
C GLU A 442 -25.58 -14.54 -37.64
N GLU A 443 -24.36 -13.99 -37.67
CA GLU A 443 -23.21 -14.60 -38.34
C GLU A 443 -22.79 -15.89 -37.62
N PHE A 444 -22.65 -15.84 -36.29
CA PHE A 444 -22.38 -17.02 -35.48
C PHE A 444 -23.49 -18.07 -35.62
N GLY A 445 -24.76 -17.65 -35.69
CA GLY A 445 -25.91 -18.53 -35.88
C GLY A 445 -25.93 -19.27 -37.21
N ARG A 446 -25.18 -18.81 -38.21
CA ARG A 446 -25.05 -19.45 -39.53
C ARG A 446 -23.89 -20.44 -39.62
N VAL A 447 -23.05 -20.55 -38.58
CA VAL A 447 -21.95 -21.52 -38.55
C VAL A 447 -22.51 -22.92 -38.75
N THR A 448 -21.99 -23.61 -39.77
CA THR A 448 -22.45 -24.97 -40.12
C THR A 448 -21.77 -25.97 -39.21
N LEU A 449 -22.54 -26.78 -38.49
CA LEU A 449 -22.01 -27.78 -37.57
C LEU A 449 -21.90 -29.16 -38.21
N LYS A 450 -22.93 -29.55 -38.97
CA LYS A 450 -23.03 -30.86 -39.60
C LYS A 450 -23.88 -30.78 -40.86
N VAL A 451 -23.54 -31.59 -41.85
CA VAL A 451 -24.35 -31.82 -43.04
C VAL A 451 -24.87 -33.25 -42.98
N ASN A 452 -26.18 -33.42 -43.01
CA ASN A 452 -26.85 -34.71 -42.98
C ASN A 452 -26.82 -35.39 -44.35
N GLN A 453 -27.10 -36.69 -44.40
CA GLN A 453 -27.08 -37.48 -45.64
C GLN A 453 -28.13 -37.03 -46.66
N ASP A 454 -29.21 -36.39 -46.20
CA ASP A 454 -30.27 -35.81 -47.02
C ASP A 454 -29.95 -34.40 -47.56
N GLY A 455 -28.76 -33.88 -47.26
CA GLY A 455 -28.31 -32.53 -47.63
C GLY A 455 -28.80 -31.42 -46.70
N SER A 456 -29.58 -31.73 -45.66
CA SER A 456 -29.93 -30.74 -44.63
C SER A 456 -28.71 -30.36 -43.79
N MET A 457 -28.62 -29.09 -43.40
CA MET A 457 -27.52 -28.57 -42.58
C MET A 457 -28.03 -28.25 -41.18
N VAL A 458 -27.22 -28.59 -40.18
CA VAL A 458 -27.41 -28.18 -38.80
C VAL A 458 -26.52 -26.97 -38.56
N HIS A 459 -27.10 -25.85 -38.17
CA HIS A 459 -26.38 -24.63 -37.84
C HIS A 459 -26.26 -24.46 -36.33
N LEU A 460 -25.36 -23.56 -35.89
CA LEU A 460 -25.17 -23.29 -34.48
C LEU A 460 -26.45 -22.81 -33.77
N LYS A 461 -27.27 -22.00 -34.46
CA LYS A 461 -28.56 -21.53 -33.93
C LYS A 461 -29.55 -22.66 -33.62
N ASP A 462 -29.38 -23.84 -34.21
CA ASP A 462 -30.28 -24.99 -34.03
C ASP A 462 -29.97 -25.75 -32.72
N VAL A 463 -28.79 -25.51 -32.12
CA VAL A 463 -28.31 -26.19 -30.92
C VAL A 463 -27.82 -25.26 -29.81
N ALA A 464 -27.89 -23.94 -30.02
CA ALA A 464 -27.44 -22.96 -29.04
C ALA A 464 -28.17 -21.62 -29.16
N ARG A 465 -28.36 -20.93 -28.03
CA ARG A 465 -28.74 -19.50 -28.02
C ARG A 465 -27.49 -18.65 -28.13
N ILE A 466 -27.48 -17.72 -29.07
CA ILE A 466 -26.32 -16.87 -29.36
C ILE A 466 -26.71 -15.42 -29.11
N GLU A 467 -25.95 -14.73 -28.26
CA GLU A 467 -26.21 -13.33 -27.91
C GLU A 467 -24.92 -12.59 -27.57
N LEU A 468 -24.97 -11.26 -27.68
CA LEU A 468 -23.93 -10.40 -27.11
C LEU A 468 -24.20 -10.28 -25.59
N GLY A 469 -23.25 -10.69 -24.76
CA GLY A 469 -23.39 -10.63 -23.30
C GLY A 469 -22.05 -10.33 -22.64
N GLY A 470 -22.04 -10.18 -21.31
CA GLY A 470 -20.79 -9.99 -20.58
C GLY A 470 -19.85 -11.19 -20.71
N GLU A 471 -18.55 -10.92 -20.84
CA GLU A 471 -17.50 -11.96 -20.86
C GLU A 471 -17.54 -12.83 -19.59
N ASN A 472 -17.76 -12.20 -18.45
CA ASN A 472 -18.02 -12.83 -17.16
C ASN A 472 -19.17 -12.13 -16.43
N TYR A 473 -19.79 -12.84 -15.48
CA TYR A 473 -20.94 -12.37 -14.71
C TYR A 473 -20.66 -12.32 -13.20
N ASN A 474 -19.38 -12.36 -12.82
CA ASN A 474 -18.96 -12.54 -11.43
C ASN A 474 -19.15 -11.27 -10.59
N MET A 475 -19.32 -10.11 -11.22
CA MET A 475 -19.44 -8.83 -10.54
C MET A 475 -20.70 -8.09 -10.96
N VAL A 476 -21.53 -7.73 -9.97
CA VAL A 476 -22.71 -6.89 -10.14
C VAL A 476 -22.43 -5.55 -9.47
N THR A 477 -22.43 -4.48 -10.26
CA THR A 477 -22.06 -3.14 -9.78
C THR A 477 -23.30 -2.25 -9.78
N LYS A 478 -23.55 -1.61 -8.64
CA LYS A 478 -24.65 -0.65 -8.50
C LYS A 478 -24.16 0.59 -7.78
N ILE A 479 -24.63 1.75 -8.21
CA ILE A 479 -24.37 3.03 -7.54
C ILE A 479 -25.74 3.61 -7.17
N ASN A 480 -25.96 3.81 -5.88
CA ASN A 480 -27.25 4.27 -5.32
C ASN A 480 -28.46 3.45 -5.83
N GLY A 481 -28.27 2.12 -5.97
CA GLY A 481 -29.29 1.18 -6.44
C GLY A 481 -29.47 1.09 -7.96
N GLN A 482 -28.86 2.00 -8.74
CA GLN A 482 -28.91 1.99 -10.21
C GLN A 482 -27.85 1.06 -10.80
N ALA A 483 -28.15 0.44 -11.94
CA ALA A 483 -27.16 -0.34 -12.69
C ALA A 483 -26.01 0.56 -13.13
N ALA A 484 -24.78 0.14 -12.83
CA ALA A 484 -23.59 0.95 -13.04
C ALA A 484 -22.40 0.06 -13.36
N THR A 485 -21.34 0.63 -13.90
CA THR A 485 -20.00 0.02 -13.84
C THR A 485 -19.08 0.94 -13.05
N GLY A 486 -17.95 0.42 -12.60
CA GLY A 486 -16.91 1.21 -11.96
C GLY A 486 -15.56 0.92 -12.57
N LEU A 487 -14.66 1.89 -12.49
CA LEU A 487 -13.27 1.76 -12.87
C LEU A 487 -12.45 2.16 -11.64
N GLY A 488 -11.97 1.16 -10.91
CA GLY A 488 -11.08 1.35 -9.77
C GLY A 488 -9.67 1.64 -10.26
N ILE A 489 -9.08 2.73 -9.78
CA ILE A 489 -7.78 3.20 -10.26
C ILE A 489 -6.82 3.23 -9.08
N LYS A 490 -5.70 2.53 -9.22
CA LYS A 490 -4.60 2.52 -8.24
C LYS A 490 -3.49 3.45 -8.71
N LEU A 491 -2.86 4.09 -7.75
CA LEU A 491 -1.74 4.99 -7.99
C LEU A 491 -0.49 4.18 -8.37
N ALA A 492 0.22 4.62 -9.41
CA ALA A 492 1.53 4.06 -9.74
C ALA A 492 2.53 4.34 -8.62
N THR A 493 3.48 3.43 -8.42
CA THR A 493 4.54 3.62 -7.43
C THR A 493 5.30 4.92 -7.68
N GLY A 494 5.40 5.77 -6.65
CA GLY A 494 6.08 7.08 -6.73
C GLY A 494 5.26 8.21 -7.35
N ALA A 495 4.06 7.95 -7.89
CA ALA A 495 3.21 8.99 -8.44
C ALA A 495 2.55 9.86 -7.34
N ASN A 496 2.16 11.09 -7.69
CA ASN A 496 1.45 11.98 -6.78
C ASN A 496 -0.08 11.78 -6.89
N ALA A 497 -0.75 11.52 -5.77
CA ALA A 497 -2.19 11.28 -5.72
C ALA A 497 -3.04 12.44 -6.24
N LEU A 498 -2.71 13.69 -5.89
CA LEU A 498 -3.48 14.88 -6.28
C LEU A 498 -3.33 15.17 -7.78
N ASP A 499 -2.10 15.10 -8.30
CA ASP A 499 -1.80 15.33 -9.72
C ASP A 499 -2.45 14.24 -10.58
N THR A 500 -2.34 12.98 -10.16
CA THR A 500 -2.93 11.83 -10.86
C THR A 500 -4.45 11.94 -10.90
N ALA A 501 -5.10 12.24 -9.77
CA ALA A 501 -6.55 12.40 -9.74
C ALA A 501 -7.03 13.60 -10.59
N ALA A 502 -6.28 14.70 -10.61
CA ALA A 502 -6.57 15.83 -11.48
C ALA A 502 -6.45 15.45 -12.97
N ALA A 503 -5.40 14.70 -13.34
CA ALA A 503 -5.19 14.20 -14.69
C ALA A 503 -6.31 13.24 -15.13
N ILE A 504 -6.71 12.30 -14.28
CA ILE A 504 -7.80 11.35 -14.54
C ILE A 504 -9.12 12.11 -14.73
N LYS A 505 -9.48 13.02 -13.82
CA LYS A 505 -10.72 13.80 -13.92
C LYS A 505 -10.75 14.67 -15.18
N SER A 506 -9.63 15.30 -15.52
CA SER A 506 -9.48 16.06 -16.76
C SER A 506 -9.66 15.17 -17.99
N LYS A 507 -9.05 13.98 -18.01
CA LYS A 507 -9.18 13.03 -19.11
C LYS A 507 -10.61 12.51 -19.26
N LEU A 508 -11.28 12.17 -18.15
CA LEU A 508 -12.68 11.74 -18.15
C LEU A 508 -13.60 12.86 -18.65
N ALA A 509 -13.36 14.12 -18.25
CA ALA A 509 -14.12 15.26 -18.76
C ALA A 509 -13.97 15.44 -20.28
N GLN A 510 -12.76 15.22 -20.83
CA GLN A 510 -12.54 15.23 -22.29
C GLN A 510 -13.24 14.07 -23.00
N LEU A 511 -13.33 12.89 -22.38
CA LEU A 511 -14.00 11.73 -22.95
C LEU A 511 -15.53 11.83 -22.85
N GLN A 512 -16.04 12.54 -21.85
CA GLN A 512 -17.47 12.65 -21.58
C GLN A 512 -18.28 13.21 -22.76
N GLN A 513 -17.67 14.01 -23.63
CA GLN A 513 -18.32 14.52 -24.85
C GLN A 513 -18.66 13.43 -25.89
N PHE A 514 -18.01 12.25 -25.79
CA PHE A 514 -18.22 11.11 -26.69
C PHE A 514 -19.09 10.01 -26.06
N PHE A 515 -19.58 10.24 -24.83
CA PHE A 515 -20.38 9.24 -24.12
C PHE A 515 -21.75 9.04 -24.80
N PRO A 516 -22.29 7.81 -24.79
CA PRO A 516 -23.65 7.56 -25.22
C PRO A 516 -24.65 8.41 -24.43
N GLN A 517 -25.78 8.72 -25.05
CA GLN A 517 -26.82 9.55 -24.43
C GLN A 517 -27.27 8.95 -23.08
N GLY A 518 -27.18 9.77 -22.03
CA GLY A 518 -27.60 9.41 -20.68
C GLY A 518 -26.47 8.87 -19.79
N LEU A 519 -25.31 8.49 -20.34
CA LEU A 519 -24.16 8.02 -19.57
C LEU A 519 -23.42 9.19 -18.91
N LYS A 520 -23.19 9.08 -17.60
CA LYS A 520 -22.49 10.09 -16.79
C LYS A 520 -21.44 9.43 -15.92
N VAL A 521 -20.35 10.15 -15.70
CA VAL A 521 -19.33 9.77 -14.73
C VAL A 521 -19.64 10.35 -13.35
N VAL A 522 -19.45 9.56 -12.32
CA VAL A 522 -19.58 9.90 -10.90
C VAL A 522 -18.37 9.37 -10.14
N TYR A 523 -18.09 9.92 -8.97
CA TYR A 523 -16.91 9.53 -8.18
C TYR A 523 -17.36 9.03 -6.80
N PRO A 524 -17.85 7.77 -6.69
CA PRO A 524 -18.33 7.21 -5.43
C PRO A 524 -17.22 7.06 -4.38
N TYR A 525 -15.96 6.89 -4.81
CA TYR A 525 -14.81 6.78 -3.93
C TYR A 525 -13.67 7.64 -4.47
N ASP A 526 -13.19 8.57 -3.64
CA ASP A 526 -12.09 9.48 -3.97
C ASP A 526 -11.39 9.91 -2.69
N THR A 527 -10.11 9.58 -2.58
CA THR A 527 -9.29 9.92 -1.39
C THR A 527 -8.76 11.36 -1.42
N THR A 528 -8.81 12.03 -2.57
CA THR A 528 -8.17 13.35 -2.76
C THR A 528 -8.82 14.52 -2.04
N PRO A 529 -10.16 14.61 -1.84
CA PRO A 529 -10.77 15.70 -1.10
C PRO A 529 -10.26 15.78 0.34
N PHE A 530 -10.09 14.63 1.00
CA PHE A 530 -9.57 14.57 2.36
C PHE A 530 -8.15 15.13 2.46
N VAL A 531 -7.27 14.78 1.53
CA VAL A 531 -5.91 15.32 1.46
C VAL A 531 -5.93 16.84 1.26
N LYS A 532 -6.78 17.34 0.34
CA LYS A 532 -6.90 18.79 0.09
C LYS A 532 -7.39 19.55 1.32
N ILE A 533 -8.41 19.04 2.00
CA ILE A 533 -8.97 19.66 3.21
C ILE A 533 -7.95 19.62 4.35
N SER A 534 -7.25 18.50 4.54
CA SER A 534 -6.23 18.36 5.59
C SER A 534 -5.10 19.39 5.42
N ILE A 535 -4.60 19.56 4.19
CA ILE A 535 -3.56 20.55 3.90
C ILE A 535 -4.11 21.98 4.07
N HIS A 536 -5.35 22.24 3.64
CA HIS A 536 -5.98 23.54 3.83
C HIS A 536 -6.10 23.92 5.31
N GLU A 537 -6.55 23.00 6.16
CA GLU A 537 -6.65 23.23 7.61
C GLU A 537 -5.28 23.39 8.27
N VAL A 538 -4.25 22.66 7.83
CA VAL A 538 -2.86 22.88 8.30
C VAL A 538 -2.37 24.28 7.93
N VAL A 539 -2.63 24.75 6.71
CA VAL A 539 -2.26 26.11 6.29
C VAL A 539 -3.02 27.17 7.08
N LYS A 540 -4.32 26.96 7.31
CA LYS A 540 -5.16 27.87 8.10
C LYS A 540 -4.68 27.95 9.55
N THR A 541 -4.45 26.82 10.20
CA THR A 541 -3.93 26.76 11.57
C THR A 541 -2.52 27.34 11.69
N LEU A 542 -1.68 27.22 10.65
CA LEU A 542 -0.40 27.92 10.58
C LEU A 542 -0.59 29.45 10.61
N PHE A 543 -1.51 30.01 9.82
CA PHE A 543 -1.78 31.45 9.85
C PHE A 543 -2.36 31.90 11.19
N GLU A 544 -3.27 31.13 11.80
CA GLU A 544 -3.80 31.39 13.14
C GLU A 544 -2.69 31.39 14.19
N ALA A 545 -1.78 30.42 14.14
CA ALA A 545 -0.63 30.35 15.04
C ALA A 545 0.31 31.56 14.89
N ILE A 546 0.58 32.00 13.65
CA ILE A 546 1.39 33.21 13.40
C ILE A 546 0.73 34.45 14.02
N ILE A 547 -0.59 34.61 13.85
CA ILE A 547 -1.35 35.71 14.44
C ILE A 547 -1.32 35.63 15.98
N LEU A 548 -1.52 34.45 16.55
CA LEU A 548 -1.48 34.26 18.01
C LEU A 548 -0.10 34.58 18.59
N VAL A 549 0.98 34.12 17.96
CA VAL A 549 2.35 34.45 18.38
C VAL A 549 2.62 35.95 18.28
N PHE A 550 2.15 36.60 17.21
CA PHE A 550 2.23 38.05 17.07
C PHE A 550 1.50 38.77 18.24
N LEU A 551 0.28 38.35 18.58
CA LEU A 551 -0.50 38.95 19.66
C LEU A 551 0.17 38.76 21.03
N VAL A 552 0.70 37.57 21.31
CA VAL A 552 1.44 37.30 22.55
C VAL A 552 2.69 38.17 22.64
N MET A 553 3.49 38.26 21.58
CA MET A 553 4.67 39.12 21.55
C MET A 553 4.31 40.61 21.68
N TYR A 554 3.19 41.03 21.08
CA TYR A 554 2.67 42.39 21.23
C TYR A 554 2.26 42.70 22.68
N LEU A 555 1.63 41.76 23.37
CA LEU A 555 1.24 41.90 24.77
C LEU A 555 2.44 42.17 25.69
N PHE A 556 3.56 41.46 25.47
CA PHE A 556 4.77 41.64 26.28
C PHE A 556 5.59 42.87 25.89
N LEU A 557 5.73 43.16 24.59
CA LEU A 557 6.59 44.24 24.11
C LEU A 557 5.88 45.60 24.08
N GLN A 558 4.54 45.62 24.03
CA GLN A 558 3.68 46.82 23.95
C GLN A 558 4.10 47.84 22.88
N ASN A 559 4.90 47.40 21.90
CA ASN A 559 5.50 48.23 20.88
C ASN A 559 5.45 47.49 19.54
N LEU A 560 4.63 48.01 18.63
CA LEU A 560 4.39 47.41 17.32
C LEU A 560 5.68 47.20 16.52
N ARG A 561 6.63 48.15 16.61
CA ARG A 561 7.92 48.05 15.91
C ARG A 561 8.78 46.93 16.47
N ALA A 562 8.79 46.76 17.79
CA ALA A 562 9.55 45.70 18.45
C ALA A 562 8.96 44.32 18.13
N THR A 563 7.64 44.19 18.08
CA THR A 563 6.94 42.94 17.74
C THR A 563 7.10 42.54 16.27
N LEU A 564 7.20 43.50 15.35
CA LEU A 564 7.41 43.23 13.93
C LEU A 564 8.75 42.55 13.64
N ILE A 565 9.80 42.82 14.42
CA ILE A 565 11.14 42.28 14.18
C ILE A 565 11.15 40.73 14.22
N PRO A 566 10.68 40.06 15.30
CA PRO A 566 10.56 38.59 15.29
C PRO A 566 9.51 38.08 14.30
N THR A 567 8.45 38.85 14.04
CA THR A 567 7.36 38.43 13.15
C THR A 567 7.83 38.28 11.70
N ILE A 568 8.71 39.17 11.24
CA ILE A 568 9.31 39.09 9.90
C ILE A 568 10.25 37.87 9.77
N ALA A 569 10.84 37.39 10.86
CA ALA A 569 11.69 36.21 10.83
C ALA A 569 10.90 34.93 10.48
N VAL A 570 9.63 34.85 10.87
CA VAL A 570 8.76 33.67 10.63
C VAL A 570 8.62 33.33 9.14
N PRO A 571 8.14 34.23 8.25
CA PRO A 571 8.03 33.92 6.83
C PRO A 571 9.39 33.66 6.17
N VAL A 572 10.46 34.35 6.59
CA VAL A 572 11.81 34.12 6.07
C VAL A 572 12.30 32.70 6.37
N VAL A 573 12.12 32.22 7.60
CA VAL A 573 12.54 30.87 8.02
C VAL A 573 11.65 29.80 7.39
N LEU A 574 10.33 30.00 7.35
CA LEU A 574 9.40 29.04 6.73
C LEU A 574 9.68 28.87 5.24
N LEU A 575 9.76 29.98 4.49
CA LEU A 575 10.07 29.94 3.06
C LEU A 575 11.49 29.39 2.82
N GLY A 576 12.46 29.78 3.65
CA GLY A 576 13.80 29.20 3.61
C GLY A 576 13.81 27.67 3.79
N THR A 577 12.95 27.17 4.68
CA THR A 577 12.80 25.71 4.90
C THR A 577 12.22 25.04 3.66
N PHE A 578 11.21 25.62 3.02
CA PHE A 578 10.70 25.11 1.73
C PHE A 578 11.77 25.10 0.63
N ALA A 579 12.63 26.12 0.57
CA ALA A 579 13.76 26.14 -0.37
C ALA A 579 14.74 24.98 -0.12
N VAL A 580 15.06 24.71 1.15
CA VAL A 580 15.92 23.57 1.54
C VAL A 580 15.26 22.24 1.19
N LEU A 581 13.97 22.06 1.48
CA LEU A 581 13.22 20.85 1.15
C LEU A 581 13.22 20.57 -0.36
N ALA A 582 13.03 21.60 -1.19
CA ALA A 582 13.13 21.48 -2.64
C ALA A 582 14.56 21.12 -3.10
N GLY A 583 15.59 21.69 -2.46
CA GLY A 583 16.99 21.34 -2.72
C GLY A 583 17.31 19.88 -2.42
N ILE A 584 16.88 19.37 -1.26
CA ILE A 584 17.05 17.96 -0.87
C ILE A 584 16.33 17.04 -1.86
N ARG A 585 15.10 17.37 -2.25
CA ARG A 585 14.34 16.60 -3.25
C ARG A 585 15.07 16.54 -4.59
N PHE A 586 15.60 17.67 -5.07
CA PHE A 586 16.34 17.72 -6.32
C PHE A 586 17.59 16.82 -6.29
N LEU A 587 18.32 16.82 -5.18
CA LEU A 587 19.47 15.94 -4.99
C LEU A 587 19.07 14.45 -4.98
N HIS A 588 17.92 14.11 -4.38
CA HIS A 588 17.40 12.74 -4.37
C HIS A 588 17.02 12.28 -5.78
N GLN A 589 16.24 13.09 -6.51
CA GLN A 589 15.84 12.80 -7.89
C GLN A 589 17.05 12.63 -8.81
N TYR A 590 18.06 13.50 -8.68
CA TYR A 590 19.29 13.41 -9.47
C TYR A 590 20.09 12.13 -9.19
N SER A 591 20.11 11.67 -7.93
CA SER A 591 20.75 10.40 -7.56
C SER A 591 20.04 9.19 -8.20
N ASP A 592 18.71 9.21 -8.27
CA ASP A 592 17.93 8.13 -8.89
C ASP A 592 18.11 8.12 -10.41
N ASP A 593 18.05 9.28 -11.07
CA ASP A 593 18.27 9.40 -12.52
C ASP A 593 19.68 8.95 -12.95
N VAL A 594 20.71 9.24 -12.15
CA VAL A 594 22.09 8.78 -12.41
C VAL A 594 22.24 7.26 -12.25
N ARG A 595 21.52 6.65 -11.31
CA ARG A 595 21.49 5.18 -11.15
C ARG A 595 20.80 4.50 -12.33
N HIS A 596 19.70 5.06 -12.83
CA HIS A 596 18.98 4.50 -13.98
C HIS A 596 19.71 4.76 -15.31
N GLY A 597 20.35 5.92 -15.48
CA GLY A 597 21.11 6.26 -16.71
C GLY A 597 22.42 5.49 -16.90
N ALA A 598 22.95 4.85 -15.86
CA ALA A 598 24.15 4.02 -15.96
C ALA A 598 23.88 2.63 -16.58
N GLY A 599 22.66 2.10 -16.45
CA GLY A 599 22.26 0.80 -17.02
C GLY A 599 22.07 0.82 -18.54
N ASP A 600 21.67 1.95 -19.09
CA ASP A 600 21.37 2.10 -20.53
C ASP A 600 22.65 2.21 -21.40
N ARG A 601 23.81 2.51 -20.79
CA ARG A 601 25.09 2.56 -21.51
C ARG A 601 25.82 1.23 -21.63
N SER A 602 25.36 0.17 -20.94
CA SER A 602 25.94 -1.17 -21.03
C SER A 602 25.26 -2.11 -22.03
N ALA A 603 24.10 -1.74 -22.61
CA ALA A 603 23.42 -2.53 -23.63
C ALA A 603 23.81 -2.16 -25.08
N GLY A 604 24.69 -1.17 -25.25
CA GLY A 604 25.20 -0.72 -26.55
C GLY A 604 26.71 -0.85 -26.64
N ARG A 605 27.25 -2.07 -26.59
CA ARG A 605 28.59 -2.39 -27.11
C ARG A 605 28.71 -3.83 -27.55
#